data_AF-A0AAD6CD92-F1
#
_entry.id   AF-A0AAD6CD92-F1
#
_cell.length_a   1.000
_cell.length_b   1.000
_cell.length_c   1.000
_cell.angle_alpha   90.00
_cell.angle_beta   90.00
_cell.angle_gamma   90.00
#
_symmetry.space_group_name_H-M   'P 1'
#
loop_
_entity.id
_entity.type
_entity.pdbx_description
1 polymer ?
#
loop_
_entity_poly.entity_id
_entity_poly.type
_entity_poly.pdbx_seq_one_letter_code
_entity_poly.pdbx_strand_id
1 'polypeptide(L)'
;MEVENQPMKRLMDAIAIYQKSSGDEVASLSARMEAMNMTTRESDNQITLGARLIYIKSKEVMLSDAFRVIDSSGNSATLPRLSLAKPSSTLIRVLKDCQGLITRANEGNFSRIVITATVSFAKIAQLDAWYHRSHPGETTSDLHLKEKTGLEKLEDRFQTTRDLLAAALKLCDELRNCPELQQKVQEMVRLYEGTRYERVTLEELQSIKTAMVSGRGGIATHSGHWYNCVNGHPVNKFPIPRIVPSYL
;
A
#
# COMPACT_ATOMS: atom_id res chain seq x y z
N MET A 1 -8.56 75.42 40.51
CA MET A 1 -8.07 74.08 40.86
C MET A 1 -8.86 73.10 40.01
N GLU A 2 -8.22 72.56 38.98
CA GLU A 2 -8.86 71.84 37.89
C GLU A 2 -9.44 70.49 38.35
N VAL A 3 -10.74 70.32 38.18
CA VAL A 3 -11.51 69.09 38.46
C VAL A 3 -11.01 67.90 37.61
N GLU A 4 -10.22 68.18 36.57
CA GLU A 4 -9.69 67.23 35.61
C GLU A 4 -8.58 66.33 36.18
N ASN A 5 -7.85 66.79 37.19
CA ASN A 5 -6.77 66.02 37.83
C ASN A 5 -7.22 65.25 39.08
N GLN A 6 -8.53 65.14 39.33
CA GLN A 6 -9.01 64.33 40.44
C GLN A 6 -8.75 62.83 40.18
N PRO A 7 -8.10 62.11 41.12
CA PRO A 7 -7.73 60.71 40.93
C PRO A 7 -8.93 59.81 40.58
N MET A 8 -10.07 60.10 41.19
CA MET A 8 -11.30 59.33 40.99
C MET A 8 -11.85 59.47 39.57
N LYS A 9 -11.74 60.66 38.96
CA LYS A 9 -12.16 60.89 37.58
C LYS A 9 -11.27 60.15 36.59
N ARG A 10 -9.94 60.19 36.79
CA ARG A 10 -8.98 59.46 35.95
C ARG A 10 -9.17 57.94 36.04
N LEU A 11 -9.50 57.43 37.23
CA LEU A 11 -9.80 56.01 37.42
C LEU A 11 -11.08 55.61 36.66
N MET A 12 -12.15 56.39 36.78
CA MET A 12 -13.41 56.11 36.09
C MET A 12 -13.27 56.20 34.56
N ASP A 13 -12.53 57.19 34.05
CA ASP A 13 -12.25 57.32 32.62
C ASP A 13 -11.39 56.13 32.11
N ALA A 14 -10.39 55.69 32.88
CA ALA A 14 -9.60 54.52 32.53
C ALA A 14 -10.43 53.22 32.50
N ILE A 15 -11.35 53.04 33.46
CA ILE A 15 -12.27 51.90 33.50
C ILE A 15 -13.22 51.93 32.28
N ALA A 16 -13.77 53.10 31.94
CA ALA A 16 -14.66 53.27 30.80
C ALA A 16 -13.94 53.01 29.47
N ILE A 17 -12.68 53.46 29.32
CA ILE A 17 -11.85 53.18 28.15
C ILE A 17 -11.56 51.68 28.04
N TYR A 18 -11.18 51.03 29.15
CA TYR A 18 -10.84 49.60 29.14
C TYR A 18 -12.06 48.74 28.78
N GLN A 19 -13.22 49.01 29.37
CA GLN A 19 -14.47 48.29 29.06
C GLN A 19 -14.95 48.51 27.62
N LYS A 20 -14.74 49.71 27.07
CA LYS A 20 -15.08 50.01 25.67
C LYS A 20 -14.10 49.34 24.69
N SER A 21 -12.81 49.31 25.04
CA SER A 21 -11.78 48.67 24.21
C SER A 21 -11.87 47.14 24.22
N SER A 22 -12.21 46.50 25.35
CA SER A 22 -12.23 45.03 25.43
C SER A 22 -13.35 44.40 24.60
N GLY A 23 -14.50 45.08 24.48
CA GLY A 23 -15.59 44.61 23.61
C GLY A 23 -15.27 44.79 22.13
N ASP A 24 -14.67 45.92 21.78
CA ASP A 24 -14.38 46.31 20.40
C ASP A 24 -13.13 45.58 19.85
N GLU A 25 -12.11 45.32 20.66
CA GLU A 25 -10.93 44.54 20.28
C GLU A 25 -11.25 43.05 20.12
N VAL A 26 -12.09 42.46 20.98
CA VAL A 26 -12.51 41.06 20.84
C VAL A 26 -13.43 40.90 19.64
N ALA A 27 -14.34 41.85 19.41
CA ALA A 27 -15.16 41.89 18.19
C ALA A 27 -14.30 42.11 16.93
N SER A 28 -13.27 42.96 17.00
CA SER A 28 -12.31 43.24 15.92
C SER A 28 -11.41 42.04 15.61
N LEU A 29 -10.95 41.31 16.64
CA LEU A 29 -10.21 40.05 16.49
C LEU A 29 -11.08 38.94 15.91
N SER A 30 -12.32 38.80 16.40
CA SER A 30 -13.28 37.84 15.84
C SER A 30 -13.59 38.16 14.38
N ALA A 31 -13.85 39.43 14.06
CA ALA A 31 -14.10 39.89 12.70
C ALA A 31 -12.86 39.74 11.80
N ARG A 32 -11.64 39.93 12.33
CA ARG A 32 -10.38 39.66 11.59
C ARG A 32 -10.15 38.16 11.37
N MET A 33 -10.49 37.31 12.33
CA MET A 33 -10.40 35.85 12.19
C MET A 33 -11.42 35.34 11.16
N GLU A 34 -12.64 35.87 11.17
CA GLU A 34 -13.67 35.60 10.18
C GLU A 34 -13.28 36.11 8.79
N ALA A 35 -12.74 37.34 8.69
CA ALA A 35 -12.27 37.92 7.43
C ALA A 35 -11.03 37.20 6.85
N MET A 36 -10.25 36.52 7.69
CA MET A 36 -9.12 35.70 7.26
C MET A 36 -9.53 34.27 6.84
N ASN A 37 -10.82 33.93 6.79
CA ASN A 37 -11.29 32.56 6.54
C ASN A 37 -10.55 31.52 7.38
N MET A 38 -10.16 31.88 8.61
CA MET A 38 -9.61 30.91 9.56
C MET A 38 -10.80 30.14 10.15
N THR A 39 -11.45 29.34 9.31
CA THR A 39 -12.39 28.33 9.78
C THR A 39 -11.59 27.39 10.68
N THR A 40 -11.88 27.44 11.98
CA THR A 40 -11.28 26.62 13.04
C THR A 40 -11.63 25.13 12.92
N ARG A 41 -11.85 24.61 11.70
CA ARG A 41 -12.45 23.28 11.48
C ARG A 41 -11.80 22.44 10.37
N GLU A 42 -11.00 23.01 9.47
CA GLU A 42 -10.33 22.25 8.39
C GLU A 42 -8.88 21.87 8.69
N SER A 43 -8.16 22.68 9.49
CA SER A 43 -6.76 22.44 9.87
C SER A 43 -6.56 21.10 10.59
N ASP A 44 -7.48 20.74 11.47
CA ASP A 44 -7.40 19.51 12.27
C ASP A 44 -7.52 18.24 11.42
N ASN A 45 -8.28 18.33 10.32
CA ASN A 45 -8.43 17.22 9.39
C ASN A 45 -7.13 16.99 8.62
N GLN A 46 -6.45 18.05 8.19
CA GLN A 46 -5.15 17.92 7.52
C GLN A 46 -4.10 17.28 8.44
N ILE A 47 -4.04 17.71 9.70
CA ILE A 47 -3.12 17.14 10.70
C ILE A 47 -3.46 15.67 10.97
N THR A 48 -4.75 15.36 11.18
CA THR A 48 -5.21 14.00 11.47
C THR A 48 -4.97 13.05 10.30
N LEU A 49 -5.31 13.47 9.08
CA LEU A 49 -5.10 12.67 7.87
C LEU A 49 -3.61 12.56 7.54
N GLY A 50 -2.83 13.61 7.77
CA GLY A 50 -1.37 13.59 7.65
C GLY A 50 -0.72 12.60 8.63
N ALA A 51 -1.15 12.58 9.88
CA ALA A 51 -0.67 11.61 10.87
C ALA A 51 -1.00 10.17 10.47
N ARG A 52 -2.22 9.93 9.95
CA ARG A 52 -2.62 8.62 9.41
C ARG A 52 -1.78 8.23 8.20
N LEU A 53 -1.46 9.16 7.30
CA LEU A 53 -0.57 8.89 6.17
C LEU A 53 0.81 8.43 6.65
N ILE A 54 1.40 9.11 7.63
CA ILE A 54 2.70 8.72 8.21
C ILE A 54 2.62 7.33 8.82
N TYR A 55 1.53 7.02 9.54
CA TYR A 55 1.29 5.69 10.10
C TYR A 55 1.21 4.61 9.00
N ILE A 56 0.53 4.87 7.88
CA ILE A 56 0.46 3.91 6.78
C ILE A 56 1.83 3.71 6.13
N LYS A 57 2.60 4.78 5.93
CA LYS A 57 3.96 4.70 5.38
C LYS A 57 4.91 3.93 6.30
N SER A 58 4.78 4.07 7.62
CA SER A 58 5.60 3.27 8.53
C SER A 58 5.24 1.78 8.41
N LYS A 59 3.95 1.45 8.28
CA LYS A 59 3.51 0.07 8.01
C LYS A 59 4.00 -0.45 6.66
N GLU A 60 3.97 0.36 5.59
CA GLU A 60 4.55 0.01 4.28
C GLU A 60 6.02 -0.40 4.42
N VAL A 61 6.83 0.41 5.10
CA VAL A 61 8.26 0.13 5.29
C VAL A 61 8.45 -1.12 6.15
N MET A 62 7.72 -1.26 7.25
CA MET A 62 7.80 -2.44 8.13
C MET A 62 7.42 -3.73 7.37
N LEU A 63 6.36 -3.69 6.56
CA LEU A 63 5.94 -4.84 5.75
C LEU A 63 6.98 -5.17 4.69
N SER A 64 7.48 -4.17 3.96
CA SER A 64 8.53 -4.36 2.95
C SER A 64 9.80 -4.97 3.55
N ASP A 65 10.18 -4.54 4.75
CA ASP A 65 11.32 -5.07 5.48
C ASP A 65 11.09 -6.53 5.92
N ALA A 66 9.94 -6.80 6.52
CA ALA A 66 9.56 -8.15 6.93
C ALA A 66 9.56 -9.13 5.74
N PHE A 67 8.99 -8.73 4.60
CA PHE A 67 8.99 -9.57 3.40
C PHE A 67 10.38 -9.77 2.81
N ARG A 68 11.26 -8.76 2.83
CA ARG A 68 12.65 -8.90 2.40
C ARG A 68 13.43 -9.89 3.27
N VAL A 69 13.19 -9.87 4.59
CA VAL A 69 13.79 -10.82 5.52
C VAL A 69 13.26 -12.23 5.25
N ILE A 70 11.95 -12.41 5.05
CA ILE A 70 11.34 -13.69 4.73
C ILE A 70 11.97 -14.28 3.45
N ASP A 71 12.07 -13.48 2.38
CA ASP A 71 12.67 -13.88 1.09
C ASP A 71 14.15 -14.29 1.24
N SER A 72 14.92 -13.52 2.02
CA SER A 72 16.34 -13.81 2.27
C SER A 72 16.57 -15.01 3.18
N SER A 73 15.59 -15.35 4.02
CA SER A 73 15.71 -16.36 5.08
C SER A 73 15.43 -17.79 4.62
N GLY A 74 15.37 -18.04 3.31
CA GLY A 74 14.87 -19.27 2.67
C GLY A 74 15.40 -20.63 3.15
N ASN A 75 16.26 -20.71 4.18
CA ASN A 75 16.66 -21.92 4.90
C ASN A 75 17.12 -21.72 6.38
N SER A 76 16.83 -20.61 7.07
CA SER A 76 17.28 -20.43 8.47
C SER A 76 16.11 -20.38 9.47
N ALA A 77 16.04 -21.41 10.32
CA ALA A 77 15.01 -21.63 11.34
C ALA A 77 15.01 -20.62 12.51
N THR A 78 15.58 -19.43 12.33
CA THR A 78 15.60 -18.36 13.35
C THR A 78 15.30 -17.01 12.71
N LEU A 79 14.05 -16.82 12.30
CA LEU A 79 13.51 -15.50 12.03
C LEU A 79 13.45 -14.70 13.34
N PRO A 80 13.96 -13.46 13.39
CA PRO A 80 13.67 -12.55 14.49
C PRO A 80 12.15 -12.42 14.64
N ARG A 81 11.70 -12.53 15.89
CA ARG A 81 10.33 -12.45 16.40
C ARG A 81 9.54 -11.16 16.05
N LEU A 82 9.70 -10.54 14.89
CA LEU A 82 8.60 -9.75 14.31
C LEU A 82 7.60 -10.73 13.69
N SER A 83 6.92 -11.46 14.59
CA SER A 83 5.81 -12.33 14.26
C SER A 83 4.71 -11.47 13.64
N LEU A 84 4.72 -11.38 12.31
CA LEU A 84 3.52 -11.10 11.55
C LEU A 84 2.67 -12.37 11.69
N ALA A 85 2.07 -12.60 12.86
CA ALA A 85 1.46 -13.86 13.24
C ALA A 85 0.44 -14.36 12.21
N LYS A 86 -0.12 -13.44 11.41
CA LYS A 86 -0.87 -13.67 10.18
C LYS A 86 -0.55 -12.56 9.16
N PRO A 87 0.39 -12.77 8.21
CA PRO A 87 0.82 -11.75 7.26
C PRO A 87 -0.31 -11.29 6.32
N SER A 88 -1.11 -12.23 5.80
CA SER A 88 -2.24 -11.93 4.92
C SER A 88 -3.30 -11.06 5.59
N SER A 89 -3.70 -11.36 6.83
CA SER A 89 -4.73 -10.56 7.51
C SER A 89 -4.24 -9.15 7.86
N THR A 90 -2.94 -9.00 8.13
CA THR A 90 -2.31 -7.71 8.38
C THR A 90 -2.30 -6.86 7.11
N LEU A 91 -1.89 -7.43 5.98
CA LEU A 91 -1.90 -6.78 4.67
C LEU A 91 -3.30 -6.28 4.28
N ILE A 92 -4.31 -7.16 4.41
CA ILE A 92 -5.72 -6.82 4.10
C ILE A 92 -6.20 -5.65 4.97
N ARG A 93 -5.83 -5.63 6.25
CA ARG A 93 -6.22 -4.54 7.15
C ARG A 93 -5.58 -3.22 6.73
N VAL A 94 -4.28 -3.22 6.46
CA VAL A 94 -3.56 -2.00 6.07
C VAL A 94 -4.07 -1.47 4.71
N LEU A 95 -4.39 -2.35 3.77
CA LEU A 95 -5.02 -1.96 2.50
C LEU A 95 -6.38 -1.28 2.72
N LYS A 96 -7.24 -1.83 3.59
CA LYS A 96 -8.53 -1.22 3.95
C LYS A 96 -8.35 0.13 4.63
N ASP A 97 -7.41 0.24 5.57
CA ASP A 97 -7.10 1.50 6.26
C ASP A 97 -6.62 2.56 5.26
N CYS A 98 -5.80 2.16 4.29
CA CYS A 98 -5.30 3.04 3.24
C CYS A 98 -6.39 3.48 2.25
N GLN A 99 -7.30 2.58 1.88
CA GLN A 99 -8.46 2.94 1.07
C GLN A 99 -9.35 3.95 1.81
N GLY A 100 -9.61 3.72 3.10
CA GLY A 100 -10.37 4.66 3.93
C GLY A 100 -9.68 6.02 4.10
N LEU A 101 -8.35 6.06 4.15
CA LEU A 101 -7.58 7.32 4.14
C LEU A 101 -7.75 8.06 2.81
N ILE A 102 -7.62 7.36 1.68
CA ILE A 102 -7.78 7.94 0.34
C ILE A 102 -9.16 8.57 0.19
N THR A 103 -10.23 7.85 0.56
CA THR A 103 -11.60 8.36 0.47
C THR A 103 -11.79 9.64 1.28
N ARG A 104 -11.38 9.65 2.56
CA ARG A 104 -11.51 10.84 3.42
C ARG A 104 -10.66 12.01 2.96
N ALA A 105 -9.45 11.73 2.48
CA ALA A 105 -8.57 12.76 1.94
C ALA A 105 -9.14 13.37 0.65
N ASN A 106 -9.83 12.56 -0.17
CA ASN A 106 -10.50 13.02 -1.38
C ASN A 106 -11.72 13.88 -1.06
N GLU A 107 -12.55 13.48 -0.08
CA GLU A 107 -13.68 14.28 0.42
C GLU A 107 -13.22 15.65 0.96
N GLY A 108 -12.05 15.69 1.60
CA GLY A 108 -11.44 16.93 2.11
C GLY A 108 -10.56 17.68 1.12
N ASN A 109 -10.54 17.32 -0.18
CA ASN A 109 -9.70 17.93 -1.22
C ASN A 109 -8.19 17.98 -0.89
N PHE A 110 -7.68 17.03 -0.11
CA PHE A 110 -6.26 16.94 0.25
C PHE A 110 -5.46 16.18 -0.80
N SER A 111 -5.34 16.73 -2.02
CA SER A 111 -4.78 16.04 -3.19
C SER A 111 -3.39 15.42 -2.95
N ARG A 112 -2.49 16.11 -2.22
CA ARG A 112 -1.16 15.57 -1.88
C ARG A 112 -1.23 14.33 -0.99
N ILE A 113 -2.16 14.30 -0.04
CA ILE A 113 -2.39 13.14 0.85
C ILE A 113 -2.97 12.00 0.02
N VAL A 114 -3.97 12.27 -0.81
CA VAL A 114 -4.59 11.28 -1.71
C VAL A 114 -3.52 10.60 -2.57
N ILE A 115 -2.72 11.38 -3.30
CA ILE A 115 -1.70 10.84 -4.20
C ILE A 115 -0.67 9.99 -3.43
N THR A 116 -0.17 10.49 -2.29
CA THR A 116 0.84 9.76 -1.50
C THR A 116 0.27 8.48 -0.90
N ALA A 117 -0.98 8.52 -0.43
CA ALA A 117 -1.69 7.34 0.08
C ALA A 117 -1.92 6.32 -1.04
N THR A 118 -2.30 6.75 -2.24
CA THR A 118 -2.44 5.88 -3.42
C THR A 118 -1.14 5.16 -3.78
N VAL A 119 0.01 5.87 -3.76
CA VAL A 119 1.32 5.24 -3.99
C VAL A 119 1.61 4.18 -2.91
N SER A 120 1.30 4.48 -1.65
CA SER A 120 1.49 3.54 -0.54
C SER A 120 0.58 2.31 -0.68
N PHE A 121 -0.70 2.52 -1.05
CA PHE A 121 -1.67 1.46 -1.34
C PHE A 121 -1.15 0.52 -2.43
N ALA A 122 -0.66 1.08 -3.54
CA ALA A 122 -0.15 0.31 -4.65
C ALA A 122 1.05 -0.57 -4.24
N LYS A 123 2.01 -0.04 -3.48
CA LYS A 123 3.14 -0.84 -3.00
C LYS A 123 2.71 -1.98 -2.07
N ILE A 124 1.77 -1.71 -1.16
CA ILE A 124 1.26 -2.73 -0.24
C ILE A 124 0.49 -3.81 -1.01
N ALA A 125 -0.27 -3.43 -2.05
CA ALA A 125 -0.96 -4.39 -2.91
C ALA A 125 0.02 -5.26 -3.72
N GLN A 126 1.19 -4.73 -4.12
CA GLN A 126 2.24 -5.55 -4.72
C GLN A 126 2.82 -6.58 -3.73
N LEU A 127 3.05 -6.17 -2.48
CA LEU A 127 3.53 -7.08 -1.43
C LEU A 127 2.51 -8.20 -1.16
N ASP A 128 1.22 -7.87 -1.13
CA ASP A 128 0.13 -8.83 -0.99
C ASP A 128 0.10 -9.83 -2.16
N ALA A 129 0.21 -9.33 -3.39
CA ALA A 129 0.27 -10.15 -4.59
C ALA A 129 1.53 -11.04 -4.66
N TRP A 130 2.66 -10.56 -4.14
CA TRP A 130 3.89 -11.33 -4.03
C TRP A 130 3.73 -12.44 -2.99
N TYR A 131 3.23 -12.11 -1.80
CA TYR A 131 3.06 -13.07 -0.71
C TYR A 131 2.16 -14.24 -1.12
N HIS A 132 1.02 -13.96 -1.76
CA HIS A 132 0.10 -14.99 -2.26
C HIS A 132 0.71 -15.86 -3.37
N ARG A 133 1.59 -15.30 -4.23
CA ARG A 133 2.31 -16.07 -5.24
C ARG A 133 3.38 -16.98 -4.64
N SER A 134 4.07 -16.51 -3.61
CA SER A 134 5.13 -17.29 -2.92
C SER A 134 4.58 -18.35 -1.97
N HIS A 135 3.33 -18.22 -1.48
CA HIS A 135 2.74 -19.11 -0.46
C HIS A 135 1.32 -19.59 -0.85
N PRO A 136 1.16 -20.36 -1.94
CA PRO A 136 -0.16 -20.76 -2.45
C PRO A 136 -0.96 -21.69 -1.52
N GLY A 137 -0.34 -22.28 -0.49
CA GLY A 137 -0.94 -23.31 0.38
C GLY A 137 -1.42 -22.85 1.76
N GLU A 138 -1.09 -21.64 2.22
CA GLU A 138 -1.35 -21.21 3.62
C GLU A 138 -2.73 -20.55 3.82
N THR A 139 -3.53 -20.46 2.75
CA THR A 139 -4.79 -19.69 2.74
C THR A 139 -6.04 -20.56 3.00
N THR A 140 -5.90 -21.87 3.20
CA THR A 140 -7.06 -22.80 3.27
C THR A 140 -7.54 -23.15 4.68
N SER A 141 -6.78 -22.86 5.75
CA SER A 141 -7.12 -23.38 7.08
C SER A 141 -7.89 -22.43 8.00
N ASP A 142 -7.92 -21.12 7.74
CA ASP A 142 -8.63 -20.16 8.58
C ASP A 142 -9.48 -19.25 7.70
N LEU A 143 -10.68 -19.69 7.33
CA LEU A 143 -11.93 -18.93 7.37
C LEU A 143 -13.00 -19.68 6.57
N HIS A 144 -14.02 -20.12 7.30
CA HIS A 144 -15.28 -20.66 6.79
C HIS A 144 -16.12 -19.54 6.16
N LEU A 145 -15.59 -18.81 5.17
CA LEU A 145 -16.36 -17.94 4.30
C LEU A 145 -16.36 -18.54 2.90
N LYS A 146 -17.55 -18.91 2.42
CA LYS A 146 -17.88 -19.00 1.00
C LYS A 146 -17.53 -17.66 0.34
N GLU A 147 -16.28 -17.46 -0.04
CA GLU A 147 -15.85 -16.31 -0.81
C GLU A 147 -15.10 -16.80 -2.02
N LYS A 148 -15.61 -16.37 -3.18
CA LYS A 148 -14.92 -16.28 -4.46
C LYS A 148 -13.40 -16.43 -4.31
N THR A 149 -12.90 -17.52 -4.88
CA THR A 149 -11.51 -17.94 -5.02
C THR A 149 -10.55 -16.75 -4.83
N GLY A 150 -9.62 -16.80 -3.87
CA GLY A 150 -8.77 -15.66 -3.48
C GLY A 150 -8.06 -14.92 -4.64
N LEU A 151 -7.94 -15.59 -5.79
CA LEU A 151 -7.53 -15.03 -7.08
C LEU A 151 -8.46 -13.91 -7.61
N GLU A 152 -9.78 -14.06 -7.51
CA GLU A 152 -10.77 -13.05 -7.93
C GLU A 152 -10.65 -11.79 -7.07
N LYS A 153 -10.46 -11.94 -5.76
CA LYS A 153 -10.19 -10.81 -4.85
C LYS A 153 -8.87 -10.10 -5.14
N LEU A 154 -7.89 -10.83 -5.66
CA LEU A 154 -6.59 -10.25 -6.02
C LEU A 154 -6.71 -9.43 -7.31
N GLU A 155 -7.40 -9.96 -8.33
CA GLU A 155 -7.68 -9.23 -9.57
C GLU A 155 -8.48 -7.95 -9.31
N ASP A 156 -9.50 -8.02 -8.45
CA ASP A 156 -10.28 -6.84 -8.01
C ASP A 156 -9.37 -5.77 -7.36
N ARG A 157 -8.39 -6.18 -6.54
CA ARG A 157 -7.42 -5.26 -5.93
C ARG A 157 -6.46 -4.66 -6.96
N PHE A 158 -6.02 -5.45 -7.95
CA PHE A 158 -5.18 -4.95 -9.03
C PHE A 158 -5.90 -3.90 -9.86
N GLN A 159 -7.16 -4.15 -10.22
CA GLN A 159 -7.98 -3.20 -10.95
C GLN A 159 -8.22 -1.94 -10.13
N THR A 160 -8.60 -2.09 -8.84
CA THR A 160 -8.76 -0.95 -7.93
C THR A 160 -7.48 -0.10 -7.86
N THR A 161 -6.31 -0.74 -7.83
CA THR A 161 -5.03 -0.03 -7.79
C THR A 161 -4.78 0.77 -9.08
N ARG A 162 -5.09 0.20 -10.24
CA ARG A 162 -4.98 0.90 -11.54
C ARG A 162 -5.88 2.12 -11.58
N ASP A 163 -7.13 1.98 -11.15
CA ASP A 163 -8.10 3.06 -11.15
C ASP A 163 -7.65 4.21 -10.22
N LEU A 164 -7.17 3.86 -9.03
CA LEU A 164 -6.62 4.84 -8.08
C LEU A 164 -5.38 5.55 -8.62
N LEU A 165 -4.45 4.82 -9.26
CA LEU A 165 -3.25 5.40 -9.86
C LEU A 165 -3.58 6.34 -11.02
N ALA A 166 -4.55 5.98 -11.86
CA ALA A 166 -5.04 6.83 -12.94
C ALA A 166 -5.67 8.13 -12.39
N ALA A 167 -6.45 8.03 -11.31
CA ALA A 167 -6.99 9.21 -10.63
C ALA A 167 -5.88 10.08 -10.01
N ALA A 168 -4.86 9.46 -9.41
CA ALA A 168 -3.73 10.17 -8.82
C ALA A 168 -2.89 10.92 -9.85
N LEU A 169 -2.73 10.38 -11.08
CA LEU A 169 -2.07 11.11 -12.17
C LEU A 169 -2.81 12.40 -12.54
N LYS A 170 -4.14 12.33 -12.68
CA LYS A 170 -4.95 13.53 -12.97
C LYS A 170 -4.79 14.59 -11.88
N LEU A 171 -4.79 14.17 -10.61
CA LEU A 171 -4.55 15.08 -9.48
C LEU A 171 -3.13 15.68 -9.50
N CYS A 172 -2.12 14.96 -10.00
CA CYS A 172 -0.78 15.53 -10.18
C CYS A 172 -0.76 16.64 -11.24
N ASP A 173 -1.47 16.44 -12.35
CA ASP A 173 -1.56 17.43 -13.44
C ASP A 173 -2.28 18.71 -12.98
N GLU A 174 -3.29 18.57 -12.12
CA GLU A 174 -4.00 19.69 -11.50
C GLU A 174 -3.12 20.48 -10.51
N LEU A 175 -2.27 19.79 -9.74
CA LEU A 175 -1.41 20.42 -8.72
C LEU A 175 -0.27 21.27 -9.29
N ARG A 176 0.12 21.08 -10.56
CA ARG A 176 1.18 21.77 -11.35
C ARG A 176 2.61 21.86 -10.75
N ASN A 177 2.79 21.67 -9.44
CA ASN A 177 4.02 21.93 -8.69
C ASN A 177 4.47 20.72 -7.85
N CYS A 178 4.39 19.51 -8.40
CA CYS A 178 4.76 18.27 -7.69
C CYS A 178 5.50 17.25 -8.59
N PRO A 179 6.61 17.61 -9.26
CA PRO A 179 7.26 16.74 -10.25
C PRO A 179 7.76 15.42 -9.64
N GLU A 180 8.31 15.46 -8.43
CA GLU A 180 8.77 14.25 -7.72
C GLU A 180 7.63 13.28 -7.40
N LEU A 181 6.44 13.81 -7.10
CA LEU A 181 5.28 12.99 -6.76
C LEU A 181 4.67 12.40 -8.02
N GLN A 182 4.59 13.19 -9.09
CA GLN A 182 4.13 12.74 -10.40
C GLN A 182 5.04 11.61 -10.93
N GLN A 183 6.36 11.76 -10.82
CA GLN A 183 7.31 10.71 -11.20
C GLN A 183 7.05 9.41 -10.43
N LYS A 184 6.85 9.48 -9.12
CA LYS A 184 6.54 8.29 -8.29
C LYS A 184 5.24 7.61 -8.73
N VAL A 185 4.21 8.37 -9.05
CA VAL A 185 2.94 7.81 -9.55
C VAL A 185 3.16 7.15 -10.91
N GLN A 186 3.87 7.79 -11.83
CA GLN A 186 4.18 7.22 -13.15
C GLN A 186 5.00 5.93 -13.05
N GLU A 187 6.00 5.89 -12.16
CA GLU A 187 6.75 4.66 -11.87
C GLU A 187 5.83 3.55 -11.37
N MET A 188 4.91 3.86 -10.43
CA MET A 188 3.92 2.88 -9.97
C MET A 188 2.96 2.44 -11.08
N VAL A 189 2.50 3.34 -11.93
CA VAL A 189 1.65 3.01 -13.09
C VAL A 189 2.36 2.03 -14.01
N ARG A 190 3.62 2.30 -14.37
CA ARG A 190 4.43 1.37 -15.18
C ARG A 190 4.55 -0.02 -14.56
N LEU A 191 4.60 -0.11 -13.23
CA LEU A 191 4.66 -1.41 -12.56
C LEU A 191 3.34 -2.21 -12.68
N TYR A 192 2.22 -1.53 -12.90
CA TYR A 192 0.86 -2.09 -13.00
C TYR A 192 0.34 -2.19 -14.45
N GLU A 193 1.00 -1.55 -15.41
CA GLU A 193 0.73 -1.65 -16.85
C GLU A 193 1.22 -3.01 -17.40
N GLY A 194 0.27 -3.88 -17.74
CA GLY A 194 0.48 -5.04 -18.61
C GLY A 194 0.99 -6.33 -17.96
N THR A 195 0.77 -7.43 -18.68
CA THR A 195 1.38 -8.74 -18.40
C THR A 195 2.89 -8.63 -18.58
N ARG A 196 3.66 -8.71 -17.49
CA ARG A 196 5.12 -8.87 -17.55
C ARG A 196 5.51 -10.28 -17.98
N TYR A 197 4.91 -10.78 -19.06
CA TYR A 197 5.54 -11.82 -19.86
C TYR A 197 6.45 -11.09 -20.81
N GLU A 198 7.67 -10.81 -20.35
CA GLU A 198 8.74 -10.50 -21.28
C GLU A 198 8.82 -11.69 -22.25
N ARG A 199 8.93 -11.41 -23.55
CA ARG A 199 8.91 -12.44 -24.58
C ARG A 199 10.15 -13.31 -24.37
N VAL A 200 9.99 -14.44 -23.69
CA VAL A 200 11.08 -15.40 -23.49
C VAL A 200 11.54 -15.83 -24.87
N THR A 201 12.79 -15.49 -25.19
CA THR A 201 13.41 -15.84 -26.46
C THR A 201 13.57 -17.36 -26.56
N LEU A 202 13.70 -17.87 -27.79
CA LEU A 202 13.96 -19.30 -27.99
C LEU A 202 15.25 -19.75 -27.30
N GLU A 203 16.24 -18.86 -27.20
CA GLU A 203 17.51 -19.11 -26.51
C GLU A 203 17.32 -19.23 -25.00
N GLU A 204 16.52 -18.37 -24.38
CA GLU A 204 16.18 -18.46 -22.96
C GLU A 204 15.34 -19.70 -22.65
N LEU A 205 14.37 -20.04 -23.51
CA LEU A 205 13.62 -21.30 -23.39
C LEU A 205 14.53 -22.52 -23.51
N GLN A 206 15.49 -22.50 -24.43
CA GLN A 206 16.49 -23.57 -24.55
C GLN A 206 17.43 -23.61 -23.35
N SER A 207 17.81 -22.47 -22.78
CA SER A 207 18.64 -22.38 -21.58
C SER A 207 17.90 -22.95 -20.35
N ILE A 208 16.63 -22.57 -20.15
CA ILE A 208 15.77 -23.13 -19.10
C ILE A 208 15.59 -24.64 -19.29
N LYS A 209 15.30 -25.09 -20.52
CA LYS A 209 15.17 -26.52 -20.84
C LYS A 209 16.47 -27.27 -20.57
N THR A 210 17.60 -26.69 -20.97
CA THR A 210 18.93 -27.26 -20.71
C THR A 210 19.19 -27.33 -19.22
N ALA A 211 18.88 -26.31 -18.43
CA ALA A 211 19.04 -26.33 -16.97
C ALA A 211 18.11 -27.35 -16.28
N MET A 212 16.87 -27.49 -16.77
CA MET A 212 15.92 -28.48 -16.27
C MET A 212 16.36 -29.92 -16.55
N VAL A 213 17.03 -30.16 -17.68
CA VAL A 213 17.48 -31.49 -18.11
C VAL A 213 18.88 -31.80 -17.58
N SER A 214 19.77 -30.81 -17.60
CA SER A 214 21.19 -30.93 -17.27
C SER A 214 21.56 -30.00 -16.11
N GLY A 215 21.87 -30.61 -14.98
CA GLY A 215 22.19 -29.96 -13.72
C GLY A 215 22.27 -31.02 -12.64
N ARG A 216 22.84 -30.69 -11.47
CA ARG A 216 23.03 -31.64 -10.36
C ARG A 216 21.71 -32.21 -9.80
N GLY A 217 20.57 -31.61 -10.15
CA GLY A 217 19.21 -32.07 -9.87
C GLY A 217 18.31 -32.13 -11.11
N GLY A 218 18.89 -32.17 -12.31
CA GLY A 218 18.15 -32.16 -13.57
C GLY A 218 17.42 -33.48 -13.85
N ILE A 219 16.39 -33.41 -14.71
CA ILE A 219 15.58 -34.57 -15.12
C ILE A 219 16.47 -35.69 -15.65
N ALA A 220 17.51 -35.42 -16.45
CA ALA A 220 18.39 -36.49 -16.94
C ALA A 220 19.19 -37.21 -15.83
N THR A 221 19.41 -36.55 -14.69
CA THR A 221 20.14 -37.11 -13.55
C THR A 221 19.23 -37.76 -12.49
N HIS A 222 17.93 -37.42 -12.45
CA HIS A 222 17.01 -37.89 -11.38
C HIS A 222 15.68 -38.51 -11.89
N SER A 223 15.35 -38.47 -13.18
CA SER A 223 14.05 -38.94 -13.70
C SER A 223 13.90 -40.46 -13.78
N GLY A 224 14.91 -41.23 -13.39
CA GLY A 224 14.78 -42.67 -13.21
C GLY A 224 13.83 -43.07 -12.05
N HIS A 225 13.37 -42.11 -11.24
CA HIS A 225 12.59 -42.38 -10.03
C HIS A 225 11.15 -41.80 -10.03
N TRP A 226 10.77 -41.06 -11.06
CA TRP A 226 9.50 -40.30 -11.04
C TRP A 226 8.37 -40.99 -11.82
N TYR A 227 8.69 -42.04 -12.59
CA TYR A 227 7.70 -42.84 -13.29
C TYR A 227 8.05 -44.31 -13.18
N ASN A 228 7.29 -45.04 -12.36
CA ASN A 228 7.28 -46.50 -12.43
C ASN A 228 6.27 -46.91 -13.51
N CYS A 229 6.72 -47.68 -14.50
CA CYS A 229 5.82 -48.53 -15.28
C CYS A 229 5.03 -49.42 -14.30
N VAL A 230 3.78 -49.78 -14.63
CA VAL A 230 2.94 -50.69 -13.80
C VAL A 230 3.66 -52.03 -13.50
N ASN A 231 4.67 -52.38 -14.30
CA ASN A 231 5.52 -53.57 -14.13
C ASN A 231 6.94 -53.29 -13.60
N GLY A 232 7.26 -52.08 -13.12
CA GLY A 232 8.47 -51.82 -12.32
C GLY A 232 9.82 -51.79 -13.07
N HIS A 233 9.87 -51.38 -14.34
CA HIS A 233 11.13 -51.28 -15.10
C HIS A 233 11.52 -49.84 -15.46
N PRO A 234 12.83 -49.50 -15.50
CA PRO A 234 13.31 -48.20 -15.94
C PRO A 234 13.12 -47.98 -17.45
N VAL A 235 12.75 -46.75 -17.84
CA VAL A 235 12.23 -46.31 -19.16
C VAL A 235 13.28 -46.30 -20.30
N ASN A 236 14.36 -47.07 -20.21
CA ASN A 236 15.45 -47.03 -21.21
C ASN A 236 15.48 -48.18 -22.21
N LYS A 237 14.43 -49.00 -22.31
CA LYS A 237 14.36 -50.03 -23.36
C LYS A 237 12.96 -50.07 -23.99
N PHE A 238 12.93 -49.68 -25.28
CA PHE A 238 11.91 -49.91 -26.32
C PHE A 238 10.95 -48.75 -26.68
N PRO A 239 10.57 -48.68 -27.99
CA PRO A 239 9.93 -47.51 -28.59
C PRO A 239 8.44 -47.47 -28.27
N ILE A 240 7.99 -46.28 -27.86
CA ILE A 240 6.61 -45.76 -27.77
C ILE A 240 5.50 -46.83 -27.88
N PRO A 241 4.71 -47.06 -26.81
CA PRO A 241 3.35 -46.52 -26.87
C PRO A 241 2.69 -46.12 -25.54
N ARG A 242 1.81 -45.11 -25.66
CA ARG A 242 0.63 -44.79 -24.83
C ARG A 242 0.86 -44.59 -23.32
N ILE A 243 1.14 -43.34 -22.95
CA ILE A 243 0.97 -42.84 -21.59
C ILE A 243 -0.52 -42.51 -21.40
N VAL A 244 -1.15 -43.11 -20.39
CA VAL A 244 -2.49 -42.74 -19.92
C VAL A 244 -2.32 -42.01 -18.57
N PRO A 245 -2.95 -40.85 -18.33
CA PRO A 245 -2.77 -40.14 -17.07
C PRO A 245 -3.52 -40.84 -15.93
N SER A 246 -2.79 -41.32 -14.93
CA SER A 246 -3.35 -41.81 -13.67
C SER A 246 -3.57 -40.63 -12.73
N TYR A 247 -4.83 -40.21 -12.60
CA TYR A 247 -5.27 -39.47 -11.43
C TYR A 247 -5.30 -40.43 -10.24
N LEU A 248 -4.58 -40.07 -9.17
CA LEU A 248 -4.96 -40.20 -7.74
C LEU A 248 -3.89 -39.52 -6.89
#